data_AF-A0A7J0D3I4-F1
#
_entry.id   AF-A0A7J0D3I4-F1
#
_cell.length_a   1.000
_cell.length_b   1.000
_cell.length_c   1.000
_cell.angle_alpha   90.00
_cell.angle_beta   90.00
_cell.angle_gamma   90.00
#
_symmetry.space_group_name_H-M   'P 1'
#
loop_
_entity.id
_entity.type
_entity.pdbx_description
1 polymer ?
#
loop_
_entity_poly.entity_id
_entity_poly.type
_entity_poly.pdbx_seq_one_letter_code
_entity_poly.pdbx_strand_id
1 'polypeptide(L)'
;MSQEKGGKPGPVAQEQQPEPILPEQLFAAHTKKQIHPKAARAVAAGLIYVMGEILNGAYALRVAADADEAGAKEIQPRQVDDAIRSDTELRRLLSAWLLERAPATRSGPQPVQQSVANTPDGALEESIDRMMGTINPDETVTLGVSAKSTLAGLLAVLMEKVMDAADVISTRTSSNVIYTEDVRAAVKVMLMGEMRQLADREISSATA
;
A
#
# COMPACT_ATOMS: atom_id res chain seq x y z
N MET A 1 57.45 15.38 27.50
CA MET A 1 56.26 14.53 27.66
C MET A 1 55.07 15.33 27.17
N SER A 2 54.57 15.03 25.97
CA SER A 2 53.47 15.77 25.35
C SER A 2 52.16 15.03 25.60
N GLN A 3 51.22 15.69 26.28
CA GLN A 3 49.84 15.25 26.38
C GLN A 3 49.18 15.43 25.00
N GLU A 4 48.90 14.32 24.30
CA GLU A 4 48.01 14.35 23.15
C GLU A 4 46.56 14.43 23.62
N LYS A 5 45.89 15.47 23.12
CA LYS A 5 44.51 15.85 23.39
C LYS A 5 43.57 14.78 22.84
N GLY A 6 42.53 14.48 23.64
CA GLY A 6 41.39 13.67 23.23
C GLY A 6 40.79 14.15 21.91
N GLY A 7 40.80 13.26 20.92
CA GLY A 7 40.02 13.40 19.70
C GLY A 7 38.54 13.34 20.04
N LYS A 8 37.78 14.33 19.55
CA LYS A 8 36.31 14.27 19.55
C LYS A 8 35.88 12.99 18.83
N PRO A 9 34.87 12.25 19.34
CA PRO A 9 34.25 11.19 18.55
C PRO A 9 33.74 11.82 17.25
N GLY A 10 34.18 11.28 16.11
CA GLY A 10 33.68 11.68 14.81
C GLY A 10 32.15 11.48 14.75
N PRO A 11 31.45 12.19 13.85
CA PRO A 11 30.02 12.00 13.68
C PRO A 11 29.76 10.52 13.40
N VAL A 12 28.97 9.88 14.27
CA VAL A 12 28.45 8.54 14.04
C VAL A 12 27.76 8.61 12.69
N ALA A 13 28.22 7.84 11.70
CA ALA A 13 27.51 7.65 10.46
C ALA A 13 26.11 7.19 10.86
N GLN A 14 25.12 8.08 10.69
CA GLN A 14 23.72 7.69 10.81
C GLN A 14 23.56 6.61 9.75
N GLU A 15 23.44 5.35 10.19
CA GLU A 15 22.91 4.28 9.33
C GLU A 15 21.60 4.83 8.79
N GLN A 16 21.61 5.22 7.50
CA GLN A 16 20.43 5.71 6.83
C GLN A 16 19.40 4.60 6.96
N GLN A 17 18.36 4.84 7.75
CA GLN A 17 17.26 3.90 7.82
C GLN A 17 16.75 3.69 6.40
N PRO A 18 16.54 2.43 5.98
CA PRO A 18 16.06 2.15 4.64
C PRO A 18 14.77 2.94 4.40
N GLU A 19 14.68 3.55 3.21
CA GLU A 19 13.51 4.36 2.87
C GLU A 19 12.23 3.53 2.99
N PRO A 20 11.15 4.08 3.57
CA PRO A 20 9.90 3.36 3.73
C PRO A 20 9.32 2.98 2.36
N ILE A 21 8.81 1.74 2.25
CA ILE A 21 8.17 1.21 1.03
C ILE A 21 7.01 2.10 0.58
N LEU A 22 6.20 2.59 1.53
CA LEU A 22 5.17 3.59 1.29
C LEU A 22 5.47 4.84 2.14
N PRO A 23 6.04 5.90 1.54
CA PRO A 23 6.37 7.12 2.27
C PRO A 23 5.12 7.91 2.69
N GLU A 24 5.20 8.61 3.83
CA GLU A 24 4.08 9.35 4.43
C GLU A 24 3.46 10.40 3.49
N GLN A 25 4.28 10.98 2.61
CA GLN A 25 3.87 11.98 1.62
C GLN A 25 2.75 11.45 0.70
N LEU A 26 2.72 10.13 0.43
CA LEU A 26 1.66 9.52 -0.36
C LEU A 26 0.31 9.67 0.36
N PHE A 27 0.27 9.44 1.67
CA PHE A 27 -0.96 9.52 2.46
C PHE A 27 -1.41 10.97 2.68
N ALA A 28 -0.46 11.87 2.89
CA ALA A 28 -0.73 13.29 3.12
C ALA A 28 -1.47 13.95 1.92
N ALA A 29 -1.28 13.44 0.71
CA ALA A 29 -1.99 13.92 -0.48
C ALA A 29 -3.51 13.68 -0.43
N HIS A 30 -3.98 12.75 0.40
CA HIS A 30 -5.38 12.33 0.48
C HIS A 30 -6.17 12.97 1.63
N THR A 31 -5.57 13.84 2.44
CA THR A 31 -6.27 14.48 3.55
C THR A 31 -5.78 15.90 3.79
N LYS A 32 -6.66 16.75 4.34
CA LYS A 32 -6.29 18.09 4.82
C LYS A 32 -5.85 18.08 6.29
N LYS A 33 -6.02 16.95 6.99
CA LYS A 33 -5.64 16.80 8.39
C LYS A 33 -4.17 16.49 8.54
N GLN A 34 -3.65 16.72 9.74
CA GLN A 34 -2.33 16.21 10.09
C GLN A 34 -2.41 14.70 10.28
N ILE A 35 -1.39 13.97 9.84
CA ILE A 35 -1.27 12.53 10.06
C ILE A 35 -0.25 12.32 11.16
N HIS A 36 -0.62 11.60 12.21
CA HIS A 36 0.35 11.22 13.22
C HIS A 36 1.36 10.22 12.61
N PRO A 37 2.68 10.28 12.90
CA PRO A 37 3.66 9.38 12.28
C PRO A 37 3.35 7.89 12.47
N LYS A 38 2.83 7.50 13.65
CA LYS A 38 2.35 6.11 13.87
C LYS A 38 1.09 5.77 13.05
N ALA A 39 0.27 6.74 12.68
CA ALA A 39 -0.86 6.52 11.81
C ALA A 39 -0.39 6.31 10.36
N ALA A 40 0.58 7.09 9.87
CA ALA A 40 1.20 6.87 8.56
C ALA A 40 1.82 5.46 8.45
N ARG A 41 2.54 5.01 9.49
CA ARG A 41 3.06 3.64 9.57
C ARG A 41 1.95 2.58 9.57
N ALA A 42 0.84 2.82 10.26
CA ALA A 42 -0.31 1.93 10.25
C ALA A 42 -0.93 1.80 8.85
N VAL A 43 -1.13 2.92 8.16
CA VAL A 43 -1.67 2.93 6.78
C VAL A 43 -0.73 2.15 5.86
N ALA A 44 0.57 2.44 5.93
CA ALA A 44 1.58 1.73 5.16
C ALA A 44 1.54 0.22 5.41
N ALA A 45 1.54 -0.22 6.67
CA ALA A 45 1.52 -1.63 7.02
C ALA A 45 0.27 -2.36 6.51
N GLY A 46 -0.92 -1.76 6.67
CA GLY A 46 -2.17 -2.33 6.17
C GLY A 46 -2.19 -2.46 4.64
N LEU A 47 -1.75 -1.43 3.92
CA LEU A 47 -1.69 -1.45 2.45
C LEU A 47 -0.64 -2.43 1.92
N ILE A 48 0.55 -2.47 2.53
CA ILE A 48 1.62 -3.42 2.17
C ILE A 48 1.14 -4.86 2.36
N TYR A 49 0.44 -5.14 3.46
CA TYR A 49 -0.10 -6.49 3.70
C TYR A 49 -1.08 -6.90 2.60
N VAL A 50 -2.10 -6.09 2.31
CA VAL A 50 -3.09 -6.40 1.28
C VAL A 50 -2.46 -6.53 -0.11
N MET A 51 -1.56 -5.61 -0.48
CA MET A 51 -0.84 -5.71 -1.76
C MET A 51 0.10 -6.90 -1.81
N GLY A 52 0.71 -7.26 -0.68
CA GLY A 52 1.57 -8.42 -0.52
C GLY A 52 0.83 -9.72 -0.77
N GLU A 53 -0.39 -9.88 -0.25
CA GLU A 53 -1.23 -11.05 -0.52
C GLU A 53 -1.54 -11.19 -2.02
N ILE A 54 -1.88 -10.08 -2.69
CA ILE A 54 -2.14 -10.05 -4.13
C ILE A 54 -0.89 -10.43 -4.93
N LEU A 55 0.24 -9.80 -4.61
CA LEU A 55 1.52 -10.04 -5.28
C LEU A 55 2.01 -11.47 -5.06
N ASN A 56 1.88 -12.00 -3.84
CA ASN A 56 2.28 -13.36 -3.50
C ASN A 56 1.41 -14.39 -4.25
N GLY A 57 0.10 -14.17 -4.31
CA GLY A 57 -0.80 -15.00 -5.12
C GLY A 57 -0.46 -14.96 -6.62
N ALA A 58 -0.20 -13.76 -7.16
CA ALA A 58 0.16 -13.59 -8.57
C ALA A 58 1.52 -14.23 -8.89
N TYR A 59 2.49 -14.12 -7.98
CA TYR A 59 3.79 -14.78 -8.05
C TYR A 59 3.64 -16.30 -8.04
N ALA A 60 2.87 -16.86 -7.10
CA ALA A 60 2.63 -18.30 -7.02
C ALA A 60 1.99 -18.85 -8.31
N LEU A 61 0.98 -18.14 -8.85
CA LEU A 61 0.36 -18.48 -10.13
C LEU A 61 1.35 -18.39 -11.28
N ARG A 62 2.27 -17.41 -11.27
CA ARG A 62 3.31 -17.31 -12.29
C ARG A 62 4.30 -18.46 -12.19
N VAL A 63 4.77 -18.82 -11.00
CA VAL A 63 5.71 -19.93 -10.80
C VAL A 63 5.08 -21.27 -11.19
N ALA A 64 3.77 -21.44 -10.95
CA ALA A 64 3.03 -22.65 -11.31
C ALA A 64 2.65 -22.76 -12.79
N ALA A 65 2.64 -21.66 -13.55
CA ALA A 65 2.37 -21.70 -14.98
C ALA A 65 3.57 -22.30 -15.73
N ASP A 66 3.39 -23.52 -16.24
CA ASP A 66 4.39 -24.35 -16.91
C ASP A 66 5.26 -23.57 -17.91
N ALA A 67 6.53 -23.99 -17.99
CA ALA A 67 7.59 -23.39 -18.82
C ALA A 67 7.31 -23.34 -20.35
N ASP A 68 6.19 -23.90 -20.79
CA ASP A 68 5.74 -23.95 -22.20
C ASP A 68 5.09 -22.65 -22.69
N GLU A 69 4.71 -21.72 -21.80
CA GLU A 69 4.53 -20.32 -22.19
C GLU A 69 5.91 -19.66 -22.31
N ALA A 70 6.56 -19.88 -23.46
CA ALA A 70 7.77 -19.24 -23.95
C ALA A 70 8.37 -18.16 -23.02
N GLY A 71 9.18 -18.57 -22.04
CA GLY A 71 10.18 -17.73 -21.37
C GLY A 71 9.72 -16.48 -20.62
N ALA A 72 8.43 -16.21 -20.47
CA ALA A 72 7.97 -14.94 -19.92
C ALA A 72 8.01 -14.97 -18.39
N LYS A 73 9.17 -14.80 -17.73
CA LYS A 73 9.34 -14.68 -16.26
C LYS A 73 8.58 -13.48 -15.65
N GLU A 74 7.51 -13.04 -16.26
CA GLU A 74 6.81 -11.80 -16.00
C GLU A 74 5.38 -12.11 -15.56
N ILE A 75 4.98 -11.55 -14.42
CA ILE A 75 3.60 -11.57 -13.95
C ILE A 75 2.76 -10.68 -14.88
N GLN A 76 1.72 -11.26 -15.49
CA GLN A 76 0.79 -10.54 -16.36
C GLN A 76 -0.46 -10.12 -15.56
N PRO A 77 -1.26 -9.15 -16.08
CA PRO A 77 -2.50 -8.72 -15.43
C PRO A 77 -3.45 -9.87 -15.08
N ARG A 78 -3.50 -10.91 -15.92
CA ARG A 78 -4.37 -12.08 -15.66
C ARG A 78 -3.99 -12.80 -14.35
N GLN A 79 -2.71 -12.92 -14.00
CA GLN A 79 -2.33 -13.56 -12.74
C GLN A 79 -2.63 -12.67 -11.53
N VAL A 80 -2.59 -11.35 -11.69
CA VAL A 80 -3.06 -10.41 -10.66
C VAL A 80 -4.58 -10.58 -10.45
N ASP A 81 -5.35 -10.60 -11.54
CA ASP A 81 -6.80 -10.81 -11.50
C ASP A 81 -7.16 -12.16 -10.87
N ASP A 82 -6.47 -13.23 -11.25
CA ASP A 82 -6.72 -14.57 -10.74
C ASP A 82 -6.33 -14.70 -9.26
N ALA A 83 -5.23 -14.07 -8.83
CA ALA A 83 -4.86 -13.98 -7.42
C ALA A 83 -5.97 -13.32 -6.60
N ILE A 84 -6.46 -12.16 -7.05
CA ILE A 84 -7.56 -11.44 -6.39
C ILE A 84 -8.84 -12.26 -6.39
N ARG A 85 -9.15 -12.95 -7.49
CA ARG A 85 -10.36 -13.79 -7.58
C ARG A 85 -10.26 -15.03 -6.72
N SER A 86 -9.08 -15.60 -6.51
CA SER A 86 -8.91 -16.83 -5.73
C SER A 86 -9.25 -16.66 -4.25
N ASP A 87 -9.09 -15.45 -3.72
CA ASP A 87 -9.40 -15.12 -2.33
C ASP A 87 -10.76 -14.42 -2.20
N THR A 88 -11.58 -14.86 -1.25
CA THR A 88 -12.96 -14.35 -1.09
C THR A 88 -12.98 -12.89 -0.60
N GLU A 89 -12.01 -12.51 0.23
CA GLU A 89 -11.90 -11.18 0.81
C GLU A 89 -11.31 -10.19 -0.20
N LEU A 90 -10.27 -10.59 -0.94
CA LEU A 90 -9.72 -9.81 -2.07
C LEU A 90 -10.77 -9.62 -3.16
N ARG A 91 -11.55 -10.65 -3.50
CA ARG A 91 -12.63 -10.54 -4.49
C ARG A 91 -13.69 -9.54 -4.05
N ARG A 92 -14.02 -9.50 -2.76
CA ARG A 92 -14.96 -8.51 -2.19
C ARG A 92 -14.37 -7.11 -2.25
N LEU A 93 -13.11 -6.95 -1.90
CA LEU A 93 -12.38 -5.68 -1.97
C LEU A 93 -12.34 -5.15 -3.41
N LEU A 94 -12.04 -6.01 -4.39
CA LEU A 94 -12.09 -5.71 -5.82
C LEU A 94 -13.50 -5.35 -6.28
N SER A 95 -14.53 -6.05 -5.79
CA SER A 95 -15.92 -5.74 -6.13
C SER A 95 -16.33 -4.35 -5.62
N ALA A 96 -15.92 -4.00 -4.40
CA ALA A 96 -16.13 -2.67 -3.84
C ALA A 96 -15.40 -1.59 -4.67
N TRP A 97 -14.17 -1.88 -5.10
CA TRP A 97 -13.40 -1.02 -6.01
C TRP A 97 -14.10 -0.80 -7.37
N LEU A 98 -14.56 -1.88 -8.02
CA LEU A 98 -15.20 -1.81 -9.35
C LEU A 98 -16.57 -1.10 -9.33
N LEU A 99 -17.37 -1.31 -8.27
CA LEU A 99 -18.68 -0.68 -8.14
C LEU A 99 -18.60 0.85 -8.01
N GLU A 100 -17.50 1.36 -7.47
CA GLU A 100 -17.27 2.80 -7.33
C GLU A 100 -16.60 3.42 -8.57
N ARG A 101 -15.84 2.64 -9.34
CA ARG A 101 -15.35 3.06 -10.67
C ARG A 101 -16.40 3.00 -11.78
N ALA A 102 -17.52 2.31 -11.55
CA ALA A 102 -18.65 2.39 -12.48
C ALA A 102 -19.09 3.86 -12.57
N PRO A 103 -19.19 4.47 -13.77
CA PRO A 103 -19.61 5.85 -13.89
C PRO A 103 -20.99 5.96 -13.25
N ALA A 104 -21.06 6.65 -12.12
CA ALA A 104 -22.32 6.94 -11.48
C ALA A 104 -23.13 7.76 -12.50
N THR A 105 -24.13 7.13 -13.11
CA THR A 105 -25.22 7.79 -13.82
C THR A 105 -26.06 8.52 -12.77
N ARG A 106 -25.47 9.55 -12.15
CA ARG A 106 -26.16 10.49 -11.26
C ARG A 106 -26.05 11.88 -11.87
N SER A 107 -27.12 12.24 -12.55
CA SER A 107 -27.50 13.59 -12.92
C SER A 107 -27.54 14.46 -11.66
N GLY A 108 -26.50 15.25 -11.43
CA GLY A 108 -26.37 16.22 -10.34
C GLY A 108 -25.02 16.93 -10.47
N PRO A 109 -24.90 18.20 -10.05
CA PRO A 109 -23.67 18.96 -10.25
C PRO A 109 -22.51 18.22 -9.60
N GLN A 110 -21.56 17.81 -10.44
CA GLN A 110 -20.40 17.02 -10.07
C GLN A 110 -19.65 17.73 -8.94
N PRO A 111 -19.42 17.07 -7.78
CA PRO A 111 -18.29 17.47 -6.97
C PRO A 111 -17.05 17.23 -7.84
N VAL A 112 -16.27 18.29 -7.97
CA VAL A 112 -14.98 18.39 -8.66
C VAL A 112 -14.30 17.03 -8.73
N GLN A 113 -14.01 16.56 -9.95
CA GLN A 113 -12.98 15.54 -10.16
C GLN A 113 -11.72 16.00 -9.44
N GLN A 114 -11.53 15.55 -8.20
CA GLN A 114 -10.22 15.57 -7.58
C GLN A 114 -9.45 14.49 -8.30
N SER A 115 -8.88 14.95 -9.40
CA SER A 115 -7.89 14.28 -10.22
C SER A 115 -6.93 13.50 -9.33
N VAL A 116 -6.58 12.30 -9.76
CA VAL A 116 -5.55 11.41 -9.20
C VAL A 116 -4.14 12.05 -9.37
N ALA A 117 -4.01 13.34 -9.12
CA ALA A 117 -2.99 14.22 -9.70
C ALA A 117 -1.88 14.65 -8.73
N ASN A 118 -1.76 14.03 -7.55
CA ASN A 118 -0.72 14.43 -6.59
C ASN A 118 0.24 13.30 -6.21
N THR A 119 0.15 12.13 -6.83
CA THR A 119 1.19 11.11 -6.69
C THR A 119 2.18 11.31 -7.83
N PRO A 120 3.49 11.48 -7.56
CA PRO A 120 4.49 11.55 -8.63
C PRO A 120 4.33 10.35 -9.56
N ASP A 121 4.26 10.59 -10.87
CA ASP A 121 4.25 9.55 -11.89
C ASP A 121 5.39 8.55 -11.58
N GLY A 122 5.04 7.31 -11.26
CA GLY A 122 5.99 6.25 -10.93
C GLY A 122 6.21 5.92 -9.44
N ALA A 123 5.84 6.78 -8.47
CA ALA A 123 6.14 6.51 -7.06
C ALA A 123 5.42 5.26 -6.49
N LEU A 124 4.18 5.01 -6.95
CA LEU A 124 3.46 3.79 -6.59
C LEU A 124 4.03 2.55 -7.28
N GLU A 125 4.50 2.71 -8.52
CA GLU A 125 5.14 1.64 -9.29
C GLU A 125 6.46 1.20 -8.63
N GLU A 126 7.28 2.14 -8.17
CA GLU A 126 8.49 1.87 -7.39
C GLU A 126 8.17 1.20 -6.04
N SER A 127 7.09 1.62 -5.39
CA SER A 127 6.64 1.00 -4.14
C SER A 127 6.22 -0.45 -4.37
N ILE A 128 5.58 -0.74 -5.51
CA ILE A 128 5.22 -2.09 -5.94
C ILE A 128 6.46 -2.94 -6.25
N ASP A 129 7.47 -2.38 -6.91
CA ASP A 129 8.73 -3.09 -7.15
C ASP A 129 9.43 -3.45 -5.84
N ARG A 130 9.45 -2.53 -4.87
CA ARG A 130 10.02 -2.81 -3.54
C ARG A 130 9.24 -3.89 -2.80
N MET A 131 7.90 -3.90 -2.90
CA MET A 131 7.07 -4.99 -2.36
C MET A 131 7.33 -6.32 -3.09
N MET A 132 7.55 -6.29 -4.41
CA MET A 132 7.89 -7.50 -5.16
C MET A 132 9.27 -8.04 -4.76
N GLY A 133 10.23 -7.16 -4.48
CA GLY A 133 11.57 -7.53 -4.01
C GLY A 133 11.58 -8.23 -2.65
N THR A 134 10.58 -8.03 -1.79
CA THR A 134 10.45 -8.80 -0.54
C THR A 134 9.88 -10.20 -0.76
N ILE A 135 9.09 -10.39 -1.81
CA ILE A 135 8.45 -11.68 -2.15
C ILE A 135 9.38 -12.54 -3.00
N ASN A 136 10.11 -11.92 -3.94
CA ASN A 136 11.04 -12.56 -4.86
C ASN A 136 12.41 -11.86 -4.81
N PRO A 137 13.21 -12.08 -3.76
CA PRO A 137 14.50 -11.41 -3.58
C PRO A 137 15.55 -11.81 -4.63
N ASP A 138 15.39 -12.98 -5.25
CA ASP A 138 16.29 -13.47 -6.29
C ASP A 138 15.96 -12.91 -7.69
N GLU A 139 14.94 -12.04 -7.80
CA GLU A 139 14.49 -11.39 -9.04
C GLU A 139 14.21 -12.39 -10.18
N THR A 140 13.85 -13.62 -9.84
CA THR A 140 13.59 -14.69 -10.81
C THR A 140 12.31 -14.48 -11.63
N VAL A 141 11.37 -13.71 -11.10
CA VAL A 141 10.11 -13.29 -11.70
C VAL A 141 9.95 -11.77 -11.58
N THR A 142 9.68 -11.12 -12.71
CA THR A 142 9.44 -9.66 -12.81
C THR A 142 7.94 -9.35 -12.90
N LEU A 143 7.58 -8.08 -12.71
CA LEU A 143 6.23 -7.58 -12.95
C LEU A 143 6.13 -6.97 -14.34
N GLY A 144 5.11 -7.38 -15.11
CA GLY A 144 4.87 -6.77 -16.41
C GLY A 144 4.32 -5.36 -16.29
N VAL A 145 4.63 -4.51 -17.26
CA VAL A 145 4.25 -3.08 -17.24
C VAL A 145 2.74 -2.91 -16.99
N SER A 146 1.91 -3.69 -17.69
CA SER A 146 0.46 -3.64 -17.50
C SER A 146 0.01 -4.19 -16.14
N ALA A 147 0.70 -5.20 -15.61
CA ALA A 147 0.38 -5.75 -14.29
C ALA A 147 0.75 -4.74 -13.19
N LYS A 148 1.92 -4.11 -13.30
CA LYS A 148 2.39 -3.05 -12.42
C LYS A 148 1.44 -1.85 -12.42
N SER A 149 1.02 -1.38 -13.59
CA SER A 149 0.05 -0.29 -13.71
C SER A 149 -1.30 -0.65 -13.07
N THR A 150 -1.76 -1.90 -13.23
CA THR A 150 -2.99 -2.40 -12.59
C THR A 150 -2.86 -2.38 -11.05
N LEU A 151 -1.75 -2.89 -10.53
CA LEU A 151 -1.45 -2.90 -9.09
C LEU A 151 -1.32 -1.47 -8.53
N ALA A 152 -0.71 -0.54 -9.28
CA ALA A 152 -0.57 0.85 -8.89
C ALA A 152 -1.94 1.53 -8.81
N GLY A 153 -2.80 1.29 -9.81
CA GLY A 153 -4.18 1.78 -9.80
C GLY A 153 -5.00 1.21 -8.64
N LEU A 154 -4.79 -0.05 -8.28
CA LEU A 154 -5.45 -0.65 -7.12
C LEU A 154 -4.95 -0.04 -5.81
N LEU A 155 -3.63 0.04 -5.63
CA LEU A 155 -3.00 0.63 -4.44
C LEU A 155 -3.46 2.08 -4.23
N ALA A 156 -3.53 2.88 -5.29
CA ALA A 156 -4.00 4.27 -5.22
C ALA A 156 -5.42 4.34 -4.65
N VAL A 157 -6.34 3.49 -5.12
CA VAL A 157 -7.72 3.51 -4.62
C VAL A 157 -7.82 2.95 -3.20
N LEU A 158 -7.07 1.88 -2.86
CA LEU A 158 -7.04 1.40 -1.48
C LEU A 158 -6.52 2.46 -0.51
N MET A 159 -5.50 3.21 -0.91
CA MET A 159 -4.95 4.31 -0.14
C MET A 159 -5.98 5.41 0.07
N GLU A 160 -6.62 5.88 -1.00
CA GLU A 160 -7.72 6.86 -0.94
C GLU A 160 -8.80 6.41 0.04
N LYS A 161 -9.26 5.14 -0.06
CA LYS A 161 -10.33 4.60 0.79
C LYS A 161 -9.95 4.51 2.27
N VAL A 162 -8.73 4.05 2.58
CA VAL A 162 -8.27 3.99 3.97
C VAL A 162 -8.18 5.40 4.54
N MET A 163 -7.64 6.35 3.77
CA MET A 163 -7.46 7.74 4.23
C MET A 163 -8.79 8.46 4.41
N ASP A 164 -9.72 8.33 3.47
CA ASP A 164 -11.07 8.89 3.58
C ASP A 164 -11.81 8.34 4.81
N ALA A 165 -11.75 7.02 5.01
CA ALA A 165 -12.40 6.39 6.16
C ALA A 165 -11.76 6.85 7.48
N ALA A 166 -10.43 6.96 7.56
CA ALA A 166 -9.74 7.46 8.73
C ALA A 166 -10.03 8.95 8.99
N ASP A 167 -10.17 9.76 7.95
CA ASP A 167 -10.57 11.17 8.06
C ASP A 167 -12.00 11.31 8.60
N VAL A 168 -12.94 10.51 8.09
CA VAL A 168 -14.32 10.48 8.59
C VAL A 168 -14.36 10.06 10.07
N ILE A 169 -13.58 9.05 10.47
CA ILE A 169 -13.54 8.54 11.85
C ILE A 169 -12.94 9.59 12.79
N SER A 170 -11.79 10.18 12.44
CA SER A 170 -11.17 11.24 13.24
C SER A 170 -12.04 12.50 13.34
N THR A 171 -12.88 12.79 12.35
CA THR A 171 -13.86 13.89 12.41
C THR A 171 -14.92 13.62 13.48
N ARG A 172 -15.37 12.37 13.62
CA ARG A 172 -16.38 11.99 14.63
C ARG A 172 -15.87 12.16 16.06
N THR A 173 -14.56 12.14 16.26
CA THR A 173 -13.89 12.39 17.55
C THR A 173 -13.43 13.85 17.69
N SER A 174 -13.83 14.74 16.78
CA SER A 174 -13.46 16.17 16.75
C SER A 174 -11.94 16.41 16.68
N SER A 175 -11.18 15.48 16.09
CA SER A 175 -9.73 15.59 15.95
C SER A 175 -9.34 16.17 14.58
N ASN A 176 -8.36 17.07 14.57
CA ASN A 176 -7.69 17.54 13.35
C ASN A 176 -6.42 16.72 13.00
N VAL A 177 -6.18 15.65 13.77
CA VAL A 177 -5.07 14.72 13.60
C VAL A 177 -5.64 13.31 13.41
N ILE A 178 -5.18 12.61 12.38
CA ILE A 178 -5.47 11.19 12.18
C ILE A 178 -4.48 10.38 13.02
N TYR A 179 -5.01 9.61 13.97
CA TYR A 179 -4.23 8.71 14.83
C TYR A 179 -4.32 7.25 14.36
N THR A 180 -3.45 6.41 14.91
CA THR A 180 -3.40 4.97 14.60
C THR A 180 -4.73 4.27 14.82
N GLU A 181 -5.51 4.67 15.83
CA GLU A 181 -6.83 4.07 16.09
C GLU A 181 -7.86 4.41 15.00
N ASP A 182 -7.78 5.60 14.39
CA ASP A 182 -8.65 5.98 13.28
C ASP A 182 -8.37 5.10 12.06
N VAL A 183 -7.08 4.85 11.78
CA VAL A 183 -6.63 3.95 10.70
C VAL A 183 -7.04 2.50 10.99
N ARG A 184 -6.86 2.03 12.22
CA ARG A 184 -7.26 0.69 12.65
C ARG A 184 -8.77 0.50 12.47
N ALA A 185 -9.56 1.50 12.84
CA ALA A 185 -11.00 1.48 12.65
C ALA A 185 -11.40 1.52 11.16
N ALA A 186 -10.69 2.29 10.33
CA ALA A 186 -10.89 2.30 8.88
C ALA A 186 -10.63 0.92 8.25
N VAL A 187 -9.51 0.28 8.59
CA VAL A 187 -9.17 -1.06 8.10
C VAL A 187 -10.21 -2.11 8.52
N LYS A 188 -10.78 -1.99 9.73
CA LYS A 188 -11.87 -2.87 10.20
C LYS A 188 -13.16 -2.72 9.41
N VAL A 189 -13.40 -1.56 8.80
CA VAL A 189 -14.57 -1.32 7.92
C VAL A 189 -14.31 -1.87 6.52
N MET A 190 -13.06 -1.81 6.05
CA MET A 190 -12.68 -2.22 4.69
C MET A 190 -12.43 -3.72 4.55
N LEU A 191 -11.81 -4.35 5.55
CA LEU A 191 -11.43 -5.76 5.55
C LEU A 191 -12.30 -6.57 6.51
N MET A 192 -12.45 -7.86 6.22
CA MET A 192 -13.21 -8.81 7.05
C MET A 192 -12.35 -10.04 7.40
N GLY A 193 -12.95 -10.98 8.11
CA GLY A 193 -12.39 -12.31 8.38
C GLY A 193 -10.91 -12.35 8.76
N GLU A 194 -10.13 -13.13 8.01
CA GLU A 194 -8.73 -13.42 8.31
C GLU A 194 -7.80 -12.30 7.85
N MET A 195 -8.03 -11.70 6.68
CA MET A 195 -7.21 -10.60 6.17
C MET A 195 -7.28 -9.38 7.09
N ARG A 196 -8.44 -9.12 7.70
CA ARG A 196 -8.55 -8.09 8.73
C ARG A 196 -7.68 -8.39 9.94
N GLN A 197 -7.64 -9.63 10.42
CA GLN A 197 -6.87 -10.00 11.60
C GLN A 197 -5.37 -9.88 11.33
N LEU A 198 -4.94 -10.33 10.15
CA LEU A 198 -3.55 -10.25 9.72
C LEU A 198 -3.13 -8.80 9.44
N ALA A 199 -3.97 -8.00 8.78
CA ALA A 199 -3.71 -6.56 8.62
C ALA A 199 -3.62 -5.82 9.96
N ASP A 200 -4.51 -6.11 10.92
CA ASP A 200 -4.49 -5.51 12.27
C ASP A 200 -3.24 -5.94 13.06
N ARG A 201 -2.75 -7.16 12.86
CA ARG A 201 -1.47 -7.65 13.40
C ARG A 201 -0.29 -6.90 12.80
N GLU A 202 -0.23 -6.73 11.49
CA GLU A 202 0.84 -5.97 10.83
C GLU A 202 0.84 -4.50 11.26
N ILE A 203 -0.34 -3.87 11.36
CA ILE A 203 -0.48 -2.52 11.93
C ILE A 203 0.03 -2.46 13.36
N SER A 204 -0.32 -3.43 14.21
CA SER A 204 0.11 -3.46 15.61
C SER A 204 1.63 -3.63 15.72
N SER A 205 2.22 -4.48 14.89
CA SER A 205 3.67 -4.65 14.79
C SER A 205 4.39 -3.36 14.37
N ALA A 206 3.88 -2.68 13.34
CA ALA A 206 4.47 -1.46 12.80
C ALA A 206 4.32 -0.23 13.72
N THR A 207 3.45 -0.29 14.74
CA THR A 207 3.12 0.83 15.62
C THR A 207 3.45 0.63 17.09
N ALA A 208 3.95 -0.55 17.46
CA ALA A 208 4.46 -0.88 18.80
C ALA A 208 5.50 0.13 19.29
#